data_AF-A0A8J3D7H2-F1
#
_entry.id   AF-A0A8J3D7H2-F1
#
_cell.length_a   1.000
_cell.length_b   1.000
_cell.length_c   1.000
_cell.angle_alpha   90.00
_cell.angle_beta   90.00
_cell.angle_gamma   90.00
#
_symmetry.space_group_name_H-M   'P 1'
#
loop_
_entity.id
_entity.type
_entity.pdbx_description
1 polymer ?
#
loop_
_entity_poly.entity_id
_entity_poly.type
_entity_poly.pdbx_seq_one_letter_code
_entity_poly.pdbx_strand_id
1 'polypeptide(L)'
;MPLLYLDYELRKEFIIDNYCVNKNRPELHCDGKCYLATRLAAVQEQEQKQAERNFVFKLLENVTDCRTFFANFSAPEYLTGDLAKTSFSYSPSSFDDAALSGVFHPPQLG
;
A
#
# COMPACT_ATOMS: atom_id res chain seq x y z
N MET A 1 -20.06 -10.22 -11.48
CA MET A 1 -20.24 -10.93 -10.20
C MET A 1 -20.95 -12.30 -10.29
N PRO A 2 -20.72 -13.20 -11.28
CA PRO A 2 -21.46 -14.47 -11.34
C PRO A 2 -21.14 -15.45 -10.19
N LEU A 3 -19.87 -15.53 -9.77
CA LEU A 3 -19.43 -16.49 -8.75
C LEU A 3 -20.04 -16.25 -7.37
N LEU A 4 -20.26 -14.98 -7.00
CA LEU A 4 -20.84 -14.59 -5.72
C LEU A 4 -22.32 -15.00 -5.61
N TYR A 5 -23.06 -14.89 -6.71
CA TYR A 5 -24.44 -15.39 -6.77
C TYR A 5 -24.51 -16.92 -6.72
N LEU A 6 -23.58 -17.61 -7.39
CA LEU A 6 -23.51 -19.07 -7.35
C LEU A 6 -23.24 -19.57 -5.91
N ASP A 7 -22.27 -18.99 -5.23
CA ASP A 7 -21.95 -19.31 -3.82
C ASP A 7 -23.14 -19.03 -2.88
N TYR A 8 -23.84 -17.92 -3.10
CA TYR A 8 -25.06 -17.60 -2.35
C TYR A 8 -26.14 -18.67 -2.55
N GLU A 9 -26.41 -19.11 -3.77
CA GLU A 9 -27.47 -20.10 -4.02
C GLU A 9 -27.09 -21.49 -3.48
N LEU A 10 -25.82 -21.89 -3.59
CA LEU A 10 -25.32 -23.17 -3.06
C LEU A 10 -25.37 -23.24 -1.53
N ARG A 11 -25.28 -22.09 -0.83
CA ARG A 11 -25.25 -22.01 0.64
C ARG A 11 -26.44 -21.27 1.23
N LYS A 12 -27.52 -21.12 0.46
CA LYS A 12 -28.66 -20.25 0.80
C LYS A 12 -29.29 -20.59 2.15
N GLU A 13 -29.55 -21.87 2.41
CA GLU A 13 -30.11 -22.34 3.68
C GLU A 13 -29.21 -21.96 4.87
N PHE A 14 -27.92 -22.28 4.78
CA PHE A 14 -26.95 -21.89 5.80
C PHE A 14 -26.91 -20.37 6.02
N ILE A 15 -27.02 -19.58 4.96
CA ILE A 15 -27.02 -18.13 5.03
C ILE A 15 -28.29 -17.61 5.73
N ILE A 16 -29.46 -18.17 5.43
CA ILE A 16 -30.71 -17.82 6.10
C ILE A 16 -30.61 -18.12 7.59
N ASP A 17 -30.14 -19.32 7.94
CA ASP A 17 -30.06 -19.80 9.32
C ASP A 17 -29.06 -19.04 10.18
N ASN A 18 -27.97 -18.54 9.59
CA ASN A 18 -26.87 -17.96 10.35
C ASN A 18 -26.75 -16.43 10.20
N TYR A 19 -27.03 -15.88 9.02
CA TYR A 19 -26.70 -14.49 8.68
C TYR A 19 -27.91 -13.58 8.41
N CYS A 20 -29.15 -14.08 8.37
CA CYS A 20 -30.30 -13.17 8.31
C CYS A 20 -30.38 -12.30 9.56
N VAL A 21 -30.41 -10.98 9.36
CA VAL A 21 -30.56 -10.00 10.46
C VAL A 21 -32.01 -9.83 10.89
N ASN A 22 -32.95 -10.08 9.98
CA ASN A 22 -34.39 -9.91 10.19
C ASN A 22 -35.13 -11.24 10.46
N LYS A 23 -34.53 -12.15 11.24
CA LYS A 23 -35.17 -13.46 11.57
C LYS A 23 -36.52 -13.30 12.27
N ASN A 24 -36.67 -12.25 13.08
CA ASN A 24 -37.88 -11.97 13.83
C ASN A 24 -38.90 -11.11 13.04
N ARG A 25 -38.62 -10.79 11.78
CA ARG A 25 -39.46 -9.94 10.90
C ARG A 25 -39.64 -10.60 9.53
N PRO A 26 -40.40 -11.72 9.44
CA PRO A 26 -40.57 -12.48 8.21
C PRO A 26 -41.24 -11.66 7.09
N GLU A 27 -42.02 -10.63 7.43
CA GLU A 27 -42.66 -9.71 6.50
C GLU A 27 -41.65 -8.91 5.65
N LEU A 28 -40.39 -8.84 6.07
CA LEU A 28 -39.32 -8.15 5.32
C LEU A 28 -38.62 -9.04 4.30
N HIS A 29 -39.00 -10.32 4.20
CA HIS A 29 -38.49 -11.26 3.18
C HIS A 29 -36.94 -11.28 3.09
N CYS A 30 -36.27 -11.45 4.24
CA CYS A 30 -34.81 -11.47 4.31
C CYS A 30 -34.21 -12.48 3.32
N ASP A 31 -34.60 -13.76 3.39
CA ASP A 31 -34.16 -14.84 2.49
C ASP A 31 -32.64 -14.88 2.21
N GLY A 32 -31.81 -14.41 3.14
CA GLY A 32 -30.36 -14.21 2.95
C GLY A 32 -29.97 -13.03 2.04
N LYS A 33 -30.91 -12.28 1.48
CA LYS A 33 -30.70 -11.10 0.61
C LYS A 33 -29.98 -9.96 1.33
N CYS A 34 -30.23 -9.77 2.64
CA CYS A 34 -29.50 -8.78 3.43
C CYS A 34 -28.00 -9.09 3.46
N TYR A 35 -27.63 -10.36 3.65
CA TYR A 35 -26.24 -10.81 3.60
C TYR A 35 -25.64 -10.63 2.20
N LEU A 36 -26.39 -11.02 1.17
CA LEU A 36 -25.98 -10.86 -0.24
C LEU A 36 -25.70 -9.39 -0.57
N ALA A 37 -26.58 -8.47 -0.17
CA ALA A 37 -26.42 -7.03 -0.37
C ALA A 37 -25.12 -6.51 0.28
N THR A 38 -24.84 -6.91 1.51
CA THR A 38 -23.60 -6.54 2.21
C THR A 38 -22.36 -7.06 1.47
N ARG A 39 -22.40 -8.30 0.97
CA ARG A 39 -21.27 -8.88 0.21
C ARG A 39 -21.05 -8.15 -1.12
N LEU A 40 -22.12 -7.78 -1.82
CA LEU A 40 -22.03 -7.00 -3.06
C LEU A 40 -21.41 -5.62 -2.81
N ALA A 41 -21.85 -4.93 -1.76
CA ALA A 41 -21.31 -3.62 -1.40
C ALA A 41 -19.82 -3.69 -1.05
N ALA A 42 -19.39 -4.69 -0.29
CA ALA A 42 -17.99 -4.86 0.09
C ALA A 42 -17.06 -5.05 -1.12
N VAL A 43 -17.50 -5.81 -2.13
CA VAL A 43 -16.70 -5.98 -3.36
C VAL A 43 -16.65 -4.69 -4.17
N GLN A 44 -17.76 -3.96 -4.29
CA GLN A 44 -17.77 -2.66 -4.98
C GLN A 44 -16.84 -1.66 -4.29
N GLU A 45 -16.84 -1.60 -2.96
CA GLU A 45 -15.93 -0.76 -2.20
C GLU A 45 -14.46 -1.16 -2.43
N GLN A 46 -14.17 -2.46 -2.50
CA GLN A 46 -12.84 -2.96 -2.78
C GLN A 46 -12.37 -2.59 -4.20
N GLU A 47 -13.26 -2.70 -5.20
CA GLU A 47 -13.00 -2.27 -6.57
C GLU A 47 -12.74 -0.76 -6.66
N GLN A 48 -13.51 0.06 -5.94
CA GLN A 48 -13.30 1.51 -5.85
C GLN A 48 -11.95 1.85 -5.22
N LYS A 49 -11.63 1.27 -4.06
CA LYS A 49 -10.31 1.46 -3.40
C LYS A 49 -9.15 1.02 -4.29
N GLN A 50 -9.33 -0.07 -5.05
CA GLN A 50 -8.32 -0.52 -5.99
C GLN A 50 -8.16 0.46 -7.16
N ALA A 51 -9.25 1.01 -7.68
CA ALA A 51 -9.21 2.04 -8.72
C ALA A 51 -8.51 3.32 -8.22
N GLU A 52 -8.81 3.78 -7.00
CA GLU A 52 -8.14 4.91 -6.36
C GLU A 52 -6.63 4.67 -6.20
N ARG A 53 -6.23 3.50 -5.68
CA ARG A 53 -4.81 3.13 -5.56
C ARG A 53 -4.10 3.12 -6.92
N ASN A 54 -4.74 2.54 -7.94
CA ASN A 54 -4.20 2.51 -9.29
C ASN A 54 -4.07 3.92 -9.88
N PHE A 55 -5.02 4.81 -9.60
CA PHE A 55 -4.97 6.20 -10.03
C PHE A 55 -3.82 6.96 -9.35
N VAL A 56 -3.66 6.82 -8.03
CA VAL A 56 -2.54 7.41 -7.28
C VAL A 56 -1.20 6.87 -7.79
N PHE A 57 -1.10 5.56 -8.05
CA PHE A 57 0.12 4.96 -8.61
C PHE A 57 0.49 5.59 -9.97
N LYS A 58 -0.49 5.77 -10.88
CA LYS A 58 -0.27 6.45 -12.16
C LYS A 58 0.16 7.92 -12.03
N LEU A 59 -0.33 8.64 -11.01
CA LEU A 59 0.12 10.01 -10.74
C LEU A 59 1.59 10.05 -10.27
N LEU A 60 2.02 9.03 -9.53
CA LEU A 60 3.36 8.94 -8.93
C LEU A 60 4.39 8.26 -9.83
N GLU A 61 3.99 7.69 -10.97
CA GLU A 61 4.86 6.97 -11.91
C GLU A 61 6.03 7.84 -12.43
N ASN A 62 5.94 9.17 -12.32
CA ASN A 62 6.96 10.14 -12.72
C ASN A 62 7.89 10.64 -11.60
N VAL A 63 7.73 10.17 -10.35
CA VAL A 63 8.57 10.62 -9.20
C VAL A 63 9.82 9.74 -9.02
N THR A 64 9.92 8.62 -9.73
CA THR A 64 11.05 7.68 -9.66
C THR A 64 12.22 8.01 -10.60
N ASP A 65 12.60 9.28 -10.68
CA ASP A 65 13.95 9.66 -11.14
C ASP A 65 14.68 10.54 -10.12
N CYS A 66 14.82 10.04 -8.90
CA CYS A 66 15.82 10.53 -7.94
C CYS A 66 17.19 9.87 -8.18
N ARG A 67 17.53 9.45 -9.40
CA ARG A 67 18.81 8.79 -9.70
C ARG A 67 19.63 9.41 -10.83
N THR A 68 19.16 10.49 -11.48
CA THR A 68 19.94 11.18 -12.53
C THR A 68 20.57 12.51 -12.10
N PHE A 69 20.81 12.73 -10.82
CA PHE A 69 21.56 13.91 -10.35
C PHE A 69 22.93 13.56 -9.76
N PHE A 70 23.76 12.86 -10.54
CA PHE A 70 25.20 13.13 -10.44
C PHE A 70 25.43 14.48 -11.12
N ALA A 71 25.15 15.57 -10.40
CA ALA A 71 25.65 16.87 -10.79
C ALA A 71 27.17 16.77 -10.88
N ASN A 72 27.69 16.87 -12.10
CA ASN A 72 29.12 17.06 -12.32
C ASN A 72 29.48 18.45 -11.80
N PHE A 73 29.79 18.53 -10.51
CA PHE A 73 30.34 19.73 -9.91
C PHE A 73 31.82 19.82 -10.27
N SER A 74 32.16 20.58 -11.31
CA SER A 74 33.53 20.98 -11.55
C SER A 74 33.87 22.12 -10.57
N ALA A 75 34.57 21.80 -9.49
CA ALA A 75 35.13 22.81 -8.60
C ALA A 75 36.08 23.72 -9.38
N PRO A 76 36.11 25.05 -9.14
CA PRO A 76 37.05 25.94 -9.82
C PRO A 76 38.47 25.60 -9.38
N GLU A 77 39.39 25.57 -10.34
CA GLU A 77 40.80 25.29 -10.13
C GLU A 77 41.45 26.49 -9.40
N TYR A 78 41.58 26.40 -8.07
CA TYR A 78 42.36 27.35 -7.29
C TYR A 78 43.80 26.83 -7.10
N LEU A 79 44.73 27.77 -7.27
CA LEU A 79 46.18 27.58 -7.30
C LEU A 79 46.75 26.74 -6.14
N THR A 80 47.46 25.70 -6.55
CA THR A 80 48.48 24.86 -5.89
C THR A 80 48.94 25.26 -4.49
N GLY A 81 48.48 24.50 -3.49
CA GLY A 81 49.17 24.28 -2.22
C GLY A 81 49.23 22.77 -1.98
N ASP A 82 50.44 22.25 -1.78
CA ASP A 82 50.76 20.83 -1.71
C ASP A 82 49.98 20.11 -0.59
N LEU A 83 48.87 19.46 -0.97
CA LEU A 83 48.16 18.50 -0.16
C LEU A 83 47.99 17.25 -1.00
N ALA A 84 48.62 16.17 -0.53
CA ALA A 84 48.71 14.86 -1.17
C ALA A 84 47.39 14.50 -1.88
N LYS A 85 47.50 14.13 -3.16
CA LYS A 85 46.44 13.47 -3.93
C LYS A 85 45.99 12.21 -3.20
N THR A 86 45.05 12.34 -2.28
CA THR A 86 44.32 11.20 -1.75
C THR A 86 43.25 10.87 -2.77
N SER A 87 43.59 9.93 -3.66
CA SER A 87 42.58 9.22 -4.45
C SER A 87 41.65 8.51 -3.48
N PHE A 88 40.45 9.05 -3.27
CA PHE A 88 39.45 8.38 -2.46
C PHE A 88 38.62 7.45 -3.35
N SER A 89 38.90 6.15 -3.26
CA SER A 89 38.04 5.12 -3.86
C SER A 89 36.92 4.78 -2.89
N TYR A 90 35.72 5.31 -3.16
CA TYR A 90 34.52 4.89 -2.44
C TYR A 90 34.00 3.58 -3.03
N SER A 91 34.26 2.49 -2.32
CA SER A 91 33.51 1.24 -2.49
C SER A 91 32.38 1.26 -1.46
N PRO A 92 31.10 1.15 -1.86
CA PRO A 92 30.03 1.01 -0.89
C PRO A 92 30.19 -0.36 -0.23
N SER A 93 30.76 -0.40 0.97
CA SER A 93 30.54 -1.52 1.87
C SER A 93 29.03 -1.60 2.08
N SER A 94 28.46 -2.78 1.82
CA SER A 94 27.10 -3.15 2.20
C SER A 94 26.78 -2.52 3.54
N PHE A 95 25.82 -1.60 3.54
CA PHE A 95 25.38 -0.90 4.74
C PHE A 95 24.90 -1.95 5.74
N ASP A 96 25.59 -2.07 6.88
CA ASP A 96 24.94 -2.55 8.09
C ASP A 96 24.00 -1.43 8.54
N ASP A 97 22.70 -1.67 8.35
CA ASP A 97 21.53 -0.83 8.64
C ASP A 97 21.37 -0.47 10.14
N ALA A 98 22.42 -0.66 10.95
CA ALA A 98 22.40 -0.42 12.38
C ALA A 98 22.56 1.06 12.76
N ALA A 99 23.17 1.89 11.90
CA ALA A 99 23.48 3.29 12.25
C ALA A 99 22.32 4.27 12.00
N LEU A 100 21.37 3.95 11.12
CA LEU A 100 20.23 4.83 10.82
C LEU A 100 18.99 4.54 11.69
N SER A 101 18.98 3.39 12.36
CA SER A 101 18.05 3.01 13.43
C SER A 101 18.22 3.85 14.71
N GLY A 102 18.96 4.97 14.72
CA GLY A 102 19.14 5.82 15.91
C GLY A 102 18.29 7.09 15.91
N VAL A 103 17.88 7.56 14.73
CA VAL A 103 17.51 8.97 14.54
C VAL A 103 15.99 9.18 14.51
N PHE A 104 15.20 8.14 14.28
CA PHE A 104 13.74 8.24 14.24
C PHE A 104 13.06 7.12 15.04
N HIS A 105 12.74 7.41 16.30
CA HIS A 105 11.77 6.62 17.06
C HIS A 105 10.74 7.53 17.71
N PRO A 106 9.47 7.12 17.76
CA PRO A 106 8.46 7.84 18.53
C PRO A 106 8.82 7.83 20.02
N PRO A 107 8.44 8.88 20.78
CA PRO A 107 8.73 8.96 22.21
C PRO A 107 8.06 7.81 22.95
N GLN A 108 8.82 7.12 23.80
CA GLN A 108 8.26 6.05 24.62
C GLN A 108 7.56 6.67 25.83
N LEU A 109 6.24 6.46 25.91
CA LEU A 109 5.40 6.90 27.01
C LEU A 109 5.73 6.05 28.25
N GLY A 110 6.13 6.72 29.32
CA GLY A 110 6.20 6.17 30.68
C GLY A 110 4.90 6.37 31.43
#